data_AF-A0A9D5VG20-F1
#
_entry.id   AF-A0A9D5VG20-F1
#
_cell.length_a   1.000
_cell.length_b   1.000
_cell.length_c   1.000
_cell.angle_alpha   90.00
_cell.angle_beta   90.00
_cell.angle_gamma   90.00
#
_symmetry.space_group_name_H-M   'P 1'
#
loop_
_entity.id
_entity.type
_entity.pdbx_description
1 polymer ?
#
loop_
_entity_poly.entity_id
_entity_poly.type
_entity_poly.pdbx_seq_one_letter_code
_entity_poly.pdbx_strand_id
1 'polypeptide(L)'
;MVLSRQLLRKSAEHGFPPAQHLLGVDYAEGLFVKPDFKESRFWLEKAAGQGLAGSAHSLGKNYRHGINGYPYDKAKAIEWFEKAAQLGYGESFVSLGYLYLDDIPGHPKNPEKALAMFHKGLEKGDSSAYMALGDFYFKGDDVQEDLSKAYHWFRQGAEKDPRNTGAFARAEVMRIFGMGTSAEPSLDFTKMNDAIQHGNMDAAAILGKFYLAGVGTDKNFYKARRCLVASAAGGNSEGKFWAAWISATGLGGPQDLELAAHWAERVSSTYVSINHCLAGGFLLAGVGVVPDPEHGLALLQKGAMIPTTSCAWLLGEGYRQGRYGLPVDLALANHWYEQAAAHEDVESMLRLGLLAAGLAGGARESLMDPAEAVRWWQKAGEMGSPPAAFLLGILHAKGLGTPQNLDLARRWLHAAQQQGVERAGHLLALIDSAPESLDAQTEMAAYVSALPASLAPPTIPDELSLLSHTRSAWLAGGVLATFAGGFTGGTQGNIPS
;
A
#
# COMPACT_ATOMS: atom_id res chain seq x y z
N MET A 1 -10.81 32.75 10.71
CA MET A 1 -11.11 31.32 10.99
C MET A 1 -12.05 31.13 12.17
N VAL A 2 -11.73 31.60 13.39
CA VAL A 2 -12.58 31.44 14.60
C VAL A 2 -14.03 31.93 14.41
N LEU A 3 -14.22 33.10 13.80
CA LEU A 3 -15.56 33.65 13.53
C LEU A 3 -16.38 32.76 12.57
N SER A 4 -15.74 32.19 11.55
CA SER A 4 -16.40 31.29 10.58
C SER A 4 -16.90 30.01 11.27
N ARG A 5 -16.08 29.42 12.15
CA ARG A 5 -16.48 28.22 12.90
C ARG A 5 -17.59 28.50 13.92
N GLN A 6 -17.57 29.66 14.59
CA GLN A 6 -18.66 30.05 15.49
C GLN A 6 -19.99 30.21 14.75
N LEU A 7 -19.96 30.80 13.55
CA LEU A 7 -21.15 30.90 12.70
C LEU A 7 -21.62 29.53 12.22
N LEU A 8 -20.70 28.63 11.85
CA LEU A 8 -21.01 27.25 11.49
C LEU A 8 -21.71 26.52 12.65
N ARG A 9 -21.16 26.61 13.86
CA ARG A 9 -21.78 26.01 15.06
C ARG A 9 -23.15 26.59 15.35
N LYS A 10 -23.31 27.91 15.31
CA LYS A 10 -24.65 28.53 15.47
C LYS A 10 -25.63 28.02 14.43
N SER A 11 -25.23 27.93 13.15
CA SER A 11 -26.09 27.43 12.08
C SER A 11 -26.49 25.95 12.29
N ALA A 12 -25.54 25.12 12.75
CA ALA A 12 -25.81 23.73 13.09
C ALA A 12 -26.78 23.58 14.27
N GLU A 13 -26.61 24.41 15.31
CA GLU A 13 -27.48 24.49 16.48
C GLU A 13 -28.90 24.94 16.11
N HIS A 14 -29.04 25.86 15.16
CA HIS A 14 -30.34 26.30 14.61
C HIS A 14 -30.99 25.27 13.65
N GLY A 15 -30.38 24.09 13.48
CA GLY A 15 -31.02 23.01 12.74
C GLY A 15 -30.70 22.95 11.25
N PHE A 16 -29.68 23.67 10.74
CA PHE A 16 -29.35 23.61 9.32
C PHE A 16 -28.52 22.34 8.99
N PRO A 17 -29.06 21.36 8.22
CA PRO A 17 -28.38 20.07 8.02
C PRO A 17 -26.99 20.17 7.38
N PRO A 18 -26.75 21.02 6.35
CA PRO A 18 -25.40 21.16 5.78
C PRO A 18 -24.38 21.72 6.79
N ALA A 19 -24.78 22.62 7.68
CA ALA A 19 -23.89 23.10 8.74
C ALA A 19 -23.58 22.02 9.77
N GLN A 20 -24.58 21.20 10.12
CA GLN A 20 -24.38 20.03 10.99
C GLN A 20 -23.42 19.02 10.36
N HIS A 21 -23.59 18.72 9.07
CA HIS A 21 -22.66 17.86 8.33
C HIS A 21 -21.23 18.38 8.37
N LEU A 22 -21.02 19.65 8.00
CA LEU A 22 -19.70 20.28 7.98
C LEU A 22 -19.06 20.30 9.38
N LEU A 23 -19.86 20.55 10.42
CA LEU A 23 -19.36 20.51 11.80
C LEU A 23 -18.99 19.08 12.22
N GLY A 24 -19.75 18.09 11.75
CA GLY A 24 -19.45 16.67 11.95
C GLY A 24 -18.14 16.25 11.27
N VAL A 25 -17.91 16.70 10.04
CA VAL A 25 -16.65 16.47 9.30
C VAL A 25 -15.47 17.19 9.96
N ASP A 26 -15.64 18.45 10.37
CA ASP A 26 -14.62 19.21 11.11
C ASP A 26 -14.13 18.45 12.35
N TYR A 27 -15.06 17.91 13.14
CA TYR A 27 -14.72 17.12 14.31
C TYR A 27 -14.11 15.74 13.99
N ALA A 28 -14.42 15.14 12.84
CA ALA A 28 -13.81 13.87 12.42
C ALA A 28 -12.36 14.08 11.96
N GLU A 29 -12.15 15.04 11.07
CA GLU A 29 -10.87 15.25 10.39
C GLU A 29 -9.92 16.17 11.17
N GLY A 30 -10.45 16.91 12.16
CA GLY A 30 -9.69 17.85 12.96
C GLY A 30 -9.24 19.09 12.20
N LEU A 31 -10.08 19.57 11.27
CA LEU A 31 -9.72 20.65 10.33
C LEU A 31 -9.45 21.98 11.05
N PHE A 32 -10.26 22.32 12.05
CA PHE A 32 -10.14 23.57 12.80
C PHE A 32 -10.01 23.38 14.31
N VAL A 33 -10.27 22.18 14.81
CA VAL A 33 -10.19 21.80 16.23
C VAL A 33 -9.57 20.42 16.37
N LYS A 34 -9.14 20.07 17.59
CA LYS A 34 -8.74 18.69 17.87
C LYS A 34 -9.92 17.74 17.56
N PRO A 35 -9.68 16.60 16.90
CA PRO A 35 -10.73 15.62 16.61
C PRO A 35 -11.54 15.24 17.85
N ASP A 36 -12.85 15.22 17.70
CA ASP A 36 -13.82 14.75 18.69
C ASP A 36 -14.86 13.87 17.99
N PHE A 37 -14.61 12.56 18.04
CA PHE A 37 -15.43 11.58 17.35
C PHE A 37 -16.85 11.47 17.90
N LYS A 38 -17.07 11.83 19.17
CA LYS A 38 -18.42 11.84 19.76
C LYS A 38 -19.24 13.00 19.21
N GLU A 39 -18.66 14.20 19.17
CA GLU A 39 -19.31 15.36 18.54
C GLU A 39 -19.50 15.13 17.04
N SER A 40 -18.49 14.59 16.35
CA SER A 40 -18.60 14.24 14.93
C SER A 40 -19.82 13.36 14.65
N ARG A 41 -19.95 12.28 15.42
CA ARG A 41 -21.06 11.35 15.34
C ARG A 41 -22.40 12.03 15.58
N PHE A 42 -22.50 12.80 16.67
CA PHE A 42 -23.73 13.50 17.02
C PHE A 42 -24.23 14.38 15.87
N TRP A 43 -23.34 15.20 15.28
CA TRP A 43 -23.72 16.12 14.21
C TRP A 43 -24.03 15.41 12.89
N LEU A 44 -23.29 14.37 12.53
CA LEU A 44 -23.56 13.56 11.34
C LEU A 44 -24.89 12.79 11.46
N GLU A 45 -25.15 12.15 12.60
CA GLU A 45 -26.42 11.45 12.85
C GLU A 45 -27.61 12.42 12.82
N LYS A 46 -27.45 13.62 13.40
CA LYS A 46 -28.48 14.67 13.40
C LYS A 46 -28.80 15.15 11.97
N ALA A 47 -27.77 15.39 11.15
CA ALA A 47 -27.92 15.80 9.76
C ALA A 47 -28.54 14.70 8.90
N ALA A 48 -28.08 13.44 9.08
CA ALA A 48 -28.63 12.28 8.39
C ALA A 48 -30.09 11.99 8.80
N GLY A 49 -30.45 12.24 10.06
CA GLY A 49 -31.82 12.17 10.56
C GLY A 49 -32.76 13.19 9.89
N GLN A 50 -32.23 14.31 9.40
CA GLN A 50 -32.96 15.32 8.63
C GLN A 50 -32.94 15.06 7.11
N GLY A 51 -32.49 13.88 6.67
CA GLY A 51 -32.49 13.49 5.26
C GLY A 51 -31.31 14.00 4.45
N LEU A 52 -30.23 14.49 5.08
CA LEU A 52 -29.02 14.86 4.35
C LEU A 52 -28.22 13.60 3.95
N ALA A 53 -28.33 13.22 2.68
CA ALA A 53 -27.76 11.98 2.17
C ALA A 53 -26.23 11.88 2.34
N GLY A 54 -25.51 13.00 2.18
CA GLY A 54 -24.05 13.04 2.38
C GLY A 54 -23.63 12.68 3.81
N SER A 55 -24.43 13.04 4.82
CA SER A 55 -24.14 12.65 6.21
C SER A 55 -24.39 11.17 6.46
N ALA A 56 -25.48 10.62 5.90
CA ALA A 56 -25.73 9.18 5.95
C ALA A 56 -24.61 8.40 5.26
N HIS A 57 -24.13 8.88 4.11
CA HIS A 57 -22.99 8.29 3.41
C HIS A 57 -21.70 8.34 4.25
N SER A 58 -21.38 9.48 4.88
CA SER A 58 -20.22 9.60 5.78
C SER A 58 -20.27 8.63 6.96
N LEU A 59 -21.45 8.44 7.57
CA LEU A 59 -21.65 7.44 8.63
C LEU A 59 -21.39 6.02 8.11
N GLY A 60 -21.89 5.70 6.92
CA GLY A 60 -21.61 4.42 6.24
C GLY A 60 -20.11 4.19 6.04
N LYS A 61 -19.37 5.19 5.57
CA LYS A 61 -17.91 5.13 5.41
C LYS A 61 -17.19 4.91 6.74
N ASN A 62 -17.60 5.60 7.80
CA ASN A 62 -16.97 5.46 9.11
C ASN A 62 -17.12 4.02 9.65
N TYR A 63 -18.33 3.43 9.57
CA TYR A 63 -18.55 2.04 9.97
C TYR A 63 -17.87 1.03 9.04
N ARG A 64 -17.84 1.29 7.73
CA ARG A 64 -17.16 0.43 6.75
C ARG A 64 -15.66 0.34 7.02
N HIS A 65 -15.03 1.42 7.46
CA HIS A 65 -13.57 1.45 7.62
C HIS A 65 -13.11 1.36 9.08
N GLY A 66 -14.02 1.43 10.05
CA GLY A 66 -13.65 1.47 11.47
C GLY A 66 -12.81 2.70 11.84
N ILE A 67 -13.10 3.84 11.22
CA ILE A 67 -12.34 5.09 11.39
C ILE A 67 -13.13 6.10 12.22
N ASN A 68 -12.47 7.19 12.65
CA ASN A 68 -13.10 8.30 13.36
C ASN A 68 -13.86 7.88 14.63
N GLY A 69 -13.31 6.92 15.38
CA GLY A 69 -13.91 6.42 16.63
C GLY A 69 -15.07 5.43 16.46
N TYR A 70 -15.32 4.95 15.23
CA TYR A 70 -16.31 3.91 14.96
C TYR A 70 -15.64 2.53 14.93
N PRO A 71 -16.25 1.49 15.52
CA PRO A 71 -15.82 0.13 15.24
C PRO A 71 -16.17 -0.23 13.79
N TYR A 72 -15.38 -1.12 13.21
CA TYR A 72 -15.75 -1.77 11.95
C TYR A 72 -17.08 -2.52 12.14
N ASP A 73 -18.08 -2.20 11.32
CA ASP A 73 -19.42 -2.82 11.38
C ASP A 73 -20.08 -2.81 9.99
N LYS A 74 -19.95 -3.92 9.26
CA LYS A 74 -20.48 -4.05 7.90
C LYS A 74 -22.01 -3.90 7.86
N ALA A 75 -22.74 -4.42 8.84
CA ALA A 75 -24.20 -4.34 8.87
C ALA A 75 -24.66 -2.89 9.00
N LYS A 76 -24.07 -2.12 9.92
CA LYS A 76 -24.38 -0.69 10.04
C LYS A 76 -23.92 0.11 8.84
N ALA A 77 -22.78 -0.23 8.23
CA ALA A 77 -22.34 0.42 7.01
C ALA A 77 -23.39 0.25 5.90
N ILE A 78 -23.91 -0.98 5.71
CA ILE A 78 -24.99 -1.26 4.75
C ILE A 78 -26.22 -0.41 5.08
N GLU A 79 -26.69 -0.40 6.33
CA GLU A 79 -27.86 0.38 6.74
C GLU A 79 -27.72 1.88 6.38
N TRP A 80 -26.58 2.48 6.72
CA TRP A 80 -26.33 3.89 6.44
C TRP A 80 -26.16 4.20 4.96
N PHE A 81 -25.49 3.33 4.19
CA PHE A 81 -25.40 3.50 2.75
C PHE A 81 -26.74 3.29 2.05
N GLU A 82 -27.56 2.32 2.48
CA GLU A 82 -28.92 2.14 1.97
C GLU A 82 -29.78 3.37 2.23
N LYS A 83 -29.68 3.97 3.43
CA LYS A 83 -30.37 5.23 3.75
C LYS A 83 -29.92 6.37 2.83
N ALA A 84 -28.62 6.54 2.61
CA ALA A 84 -28.10 7.53 1.68
C ALA A 84 -28.53 7.27 0.22
N ALA A 85 -28.56 6.00 -0.19
CA ALA A 85 -28.98 5.58 -1.52
C ALA A 85 -30.48 5.82 -1.76
N GLN A 86 -31.34 5.59 -0.75
CA GLN A 86 -32.76 5.93 -0.78
C GLN A 86 -32.99 7.44 -0.96
N LEU A 87 -32.11 8.26 -0.39
CA LEU A 87 -32.10 9.71 -0.56
C LEU A 87 -31.48 10.17 -1.90
N GLY A 88 -31.13 9.25 -2.79
CA GLY A 88 -30.65 9.52 -4.15
C GLY A 88 -29.14 9.74 -4.27
N TYR A 89 -28.35 9.43 -3.24
CA TYR A 89 -26.89 9.59 -3.29
C TYR A 89 -26.24 8.44 -4.07
N GLY A 90 -25.88 8.70 -5.33
CA GLY A 90 -25.37 7.69 -6.28
C GLY A 90 -24.13 6.93 -5.81
N GLU A 91 -23.15 7.63 -5.22
CA GLU A 91 -21.91 7.05 -4.67
C GLU A 91 -22.17 5.99 -3.57
N SER A 92 -23.31 6.07 -2.86
CA SER A 92 -23.68 5.05 -1.87
C SER A 92 -24.03 3.71 -2.51
N PHE A 93 -24.58 3.71 -3.74
CA PHE A 93 -24.78 2.45 -4.47
C PHE A 93 -23.44 1.80 -4.81
N VAL A 94 -22.45 2.58 -5.23
CA VAL A 94 -21.10 2.06 -5.48
C VAL A 94 -20.48 1.51 -4.20
N SER A 95 -20.63 2.22 -3.09
CA SER A 95 -20.14 1.76 -1.77
C SER A 95 -20.82 0.48 -1.30
N LEU A 96 -22.13 0.34 -1.50
CA LEU A 96 -22.87 -0.90 -1.25
C LEU A 96 -22.38 -2.04 -2.14
N GLY A 97 -22.12 -1.75 -3.42
CA GLY A 97 -21.59 -2.74 -4.35
C GLY A 97 -20.28 -3.35 -3.86
N TYR A 98 -19.33 -2.52 -3.44
CA TYR A 98 -18.08 -3.01 -2.85
C TYR A 98 -18.29 -3.76 -1.55
N LEU A 99 -19.18 -3.33 -0.66
CA LEU A 99 -19.50 -4.07 0.56
C LEU A 99 -20.05 -5.47 0.27
N TYR A 100 -20.82 -5.63 -0.80
CA TYR A 100 -21.30 -6.96 -1.22
C TYR A 100 -20.19 -7.84 -1.81
N LEU A 101 -19.02 -7.30 -2.15
CA LEU A 101 -17.84 -8.08 -2.58
C LEU A 101 -16.83 -8.36 -1.46
N ASP A 102 -17.00 -7.76 -0.28
CA ASP A 102 -16.13 -8.05 0.86
C ASP A 102 -16.59 -9.33 1.57
N ASP A 103 -15.71 -10.32 1.76
CA ASP A 103 -16.03 -11.56 2.48
C ASP A 103 -15.67 -11.46 3.96
N ILE A 104 -16.69 -11.44 4.83
CA ILE A 104 -16.51 -11.31 6.29
C ILE A 104 -17.43 -12.30 7.00
N PRO A 105 -17.02 -12.89 8.14
CA PRO A 105 -17.88 -13.78 8.93
C PRO A 105 -19.29 -13.21 9.16
N GLY A 106 -20.32 -13.99 8.80
CA GLY A 106 -21.73 -13.62 8.89
C GLY A 106 -22.28 -12.76 7.74
N HIS A 107 -21.43 -12.29 6.81
CA HIS A 107 -21.83 -11.48 5.66
C HIS A 107 -21.09 -11.94 4.39
N PRO A 108 -21.40 -13.14 3.87
CA PRO A 108 -20.72 -13.70 2.70
C PRO A 108 -20.88 -12.80 1.48
N LYS A 109 -19.92 -12.89 0.55
CA LYS A 109 -19.98 -12.15 -0.71
C LYS A 109 -21.27 -12.44 -1.49
N ASN A 110 -21.74 -11.43 -2.19
CA ASN A 110 -22.86 -11.51 -3.11
C ASN A 110 -22.56 -10.69 -4.39
N PRO A 111 -21.88 -11.30 -5.37
CA PRO A 111 -21.46 -10.61 -6.60
C PRO A 111 -22.65 -10.11 -7.43
N GLU A 112 -23.77 -10.84 -7.43
CA GLU A 112 -24.99 -10.44 -8.14
C GLU A 112 -25.58 -9.15 -7.57
N LYS A 113 -25.66 -9.04 -6.24
CA LYS A 113 -26.08 -7.80 -5.57
C LYS A 113 -25.09 -6.67 -5.82
N ALA A 114 -23.79 -6.96 -5.80
CA ALA A 114 -22.77 -5.96 -6.08
C ALA A 114 -22.95 -5.35 -7.47
N LEU A 115 -23.08 -6.20 -8.49
CA LEU A 115 -23.33 -5.79 -9.87
C LEU A 115 -24.61 -4.97 -10.01
N ALA A 116 -25.70 -5.41 -9.36
CA ALA A 116 -26.96 -4.67 -9.34
C ALA A 116 -26.82 -3.28 -8.70
N MET A 117 -26.02 -3.15 -7.63
CA MET A 117 -25.77 -1.85 -7.00
C MET A 117 -24.93 -0.95 -7.91
N PHE A 118 -23.89 -1.45 -8.56
CA PHE A 118 -23.12 -0.63 -9.51
C PHE A 118 -23.97 -0.10 -10.65
N HIS A 119 -24.85 -0.92 -11.23
CA HIS A 119 -25.81 -0.46 -12.25
C HIS A 119 -26.77 0.62 -11.70
N LYS A 120 -27.27 0.48 -10.48
CA LYS A 120 -28.08 1.53 -9.84
C LYS A 120 -27.30 2.82 -9.62
N GLY A 121 -25.99 2.74 -9.32
CA GLY A 121 -25.11 3.91 -9.27
C GLY A 121 -25.10 4.69 -10.58
N LEU A 122 -25.00 3.99 -11.71
CA LEU A 122 -25.10 4.59 -13.05
C LEU A 122 -26.47 5.22 -13.31
N GLU A 123 -27.56 4.54 -12.95
CA GLU A 123 -28.92 5.08 -13.09
C GLU A 123 -29.13 6.36 -12.28
N LYS A 124 -28.39 6.53 -11.17
CA LYS A 124 -28.37 7.75 -10.36
C LYS A 124 -27.34 8.78 -10.80
N GLY A 125 -26.65 8.55 -11.91
CA GLY A 125 -25.72 9.49 -12.51
C GLY A 125 -24.34 9.53 -11.85
N ASP A 126 -24.00 8.53 -11.02
CA ASP A 126 -22.67 8.45 -10.41
C ASP A 126 -21.67 7.86 -11.40
N SER A 127 -20.71 8.67 -11.86
CA SER A 127 -19.74 8.26 -12.86
C SER A 127 -18.70 7.27 -12.31
N SER A 128 -18.51 7.19 -11.00
CA SER A 128 -17.59 6.23 -10.37
C SER A 128 -18.07 4.78 -10.55
N ALA A 129 -19.37 4.57 -10.75
CA ALA A 129 -19.93 3.26 -11.04
C ALA A 129 -19.41 2.64 -12.35
N TYR A 130 -19.01 3.44 -13.34
CA TYR A 130 -18.33 2.91 -14.55
C TYR A 130 -16.99 2.26 -14.20
N MET A 131 -16.22 2.86 -13.29
CA MET A 131 -14.99 2.24 -12.81
C MET A 131 -15.29 0.95 -12.04
N ALA A 132 -16.28 0.99 -11.15
CA ALA A 132 -16.63 -0.17 -10.34
C ALA A 132 -17.06 -1.38 -11.19
N LEU A 133 -17.85 -1.15 -12.26
CA LEU A 133 -18.20 -2.18 -13.23
C LEU A 133 -16.99 -2.69 -14.01
N GLY A 134 -16.12 -1.78 -14.45
CA GLY A 134 -14.89 -2.18 -15.13
C GLY A 134 -14.01 -3.03 -14.22
N ASP A 135 -13.78 -2.61 -12.98
CA ASP A 135 -12.97 -3.32 -11.98
C ASP A 135 -13.59 -4.68 -11.64
N PHE A 136 -14.92 -4.76 -11.55
CA PHE A 136 -15.66 -6.01 -11.30
C PHE A 136 -15.39 -7.08 -12.36
N TYR A 137 -15.47 -6.73 -13.65
CA TYR A 137 -15.18 -7.67 -14.74
C TYR A 137 -13.67 -7.89 -14.96
N PHE A 138 -12.86 -6.91 -14.57
CA PHE A 138 -11.42 -6.96 -14.72
C PHE A 138 -10.78 -7.94 -13.74
N LYS A 139 -11.16 -7.89 -12.47
CA LYS A 139 -10.56 -8.74 -11.42
C LYS A 139 -10.93 -10.20 -11.56
N GLY A 140 -12.19 -10.49 -11.91
CA GLY A 140 -12.66 -11.87 -12.07
C GLY A 140 -12.61 -12.74 -10.79
N ASP A 141 -12.39 -12.14 -9.62
CA ASP A 141 -12.29 -12.88 -8.35
C ASP A 141 -13.66 -13.45 -7.90
N ASP A 142 -14.74 -12.76 -8.30
CA ASP A 142 -16.10 -13.00 -7.83
C ASP A 142 -17.07 -13.44 -8.95
N VAL A 143 -16.63 -13.34 -10.20
CA VAL A 143 -17.28 -13.79 -11.45
C VAL A 143 -16.20 -14.18 -12.45
N GLN A 144 -16.50 -14.92 -13.52
CA GLN A 144 -15.49 -15.16 -14.55
C GLN A 144 -14.95 -13.85 -15.15
N GLU A 145 -13.63 -13.69 -15.19
CA GLU A 145 -12.95 -12.54 -15.81
C GLU A 145 -13.47 -12.29 -17.24
N ASP A 146 -13.77 -11.03 -17.56
CA ASP A 146 -14.20 -10.60 -18.88
C ASP A 146 -13.55 -9.26 -19.23
N LEU A 147 -12.33 -9.34 -19.79
CA LEU A 147 -11.55 -8.16 -20.16
C LEU A 147 -12.25 -7.30 -21.21
N SER A 148 -13.10 -7.88 -22.07
CA SER A 148 -13.84 -7.12 -23.07
C SER A 148 -14.94 -6.27 -22.42
N LYS A 149 -15.66 -6.80 -21.42
CA LYS A 149 -16.60 -6.01 -20.62
C LYS A 149 -15.89 -4.98 -19.75
N ALA A 150 -14.76 -5.34 -19.16
CA ALA A 150 -13.97 -4.40 -18.36
C ALA A 150 -13.53 -3.19 -19.21
N TYR A 151 -12.94 -3.44 -20.38
CA TYR A 151 -12.57 -2.37 -21.33
C TYR A 151 -13.79 -1.54 -21.74
N HIS A 152 -14.91 -2.19 -22.04
CA HIS A 152 -16.16 -1.51 -22.40
C HIS A 152 -16.60 -0.50 -21.33
N TRP A 153 -16.65 -0.90 -20.06
CA TRP A 153 -17.08 -0.04 -18.97
C TRP A 153 -16.10 1.08 -18.67
N PHE A 154 -14.80 0.81 -18.67
CA PHE A 154 -13.79 1.85 -18.49
C PHE A 154 -13.82 2.87 -19.63
N ARG A 155 -13.94 2.42 -20.87
CA ARG A 155 -14.04 3.32 -22.03
C ARG A 155 -15.30 4.19 -21.96
N GLN A 156 -16.44 3.60 -21.63
CA GLN A 156 -17.68 4.36 -21.45
C GLN A 156 -17.56 5.40 -20.31
N GLY A 157 -16.96 5.04 -19.18
CA GLY A 157 -16.73 5.98 -18.08
C GLY A 157 -15.90 7.17 -18.51
N ALA A 158 -14.82 6.92 -19.27
CA ALA A 158 -13.94 7.94 -19.81
C ALA A 158 -14.60 8.83 -20.89
N GLU A 159 -15.57 8.30 -21.64
CA GLU A 159 -16.34 9.06 -22.64
C GLU A 159 -17.45 9.90 -22.00
N LYS A 160 -18.08 9.41 -20.93
CA LYS A 160 -19.23 10.05 -20.28
C LYS A 160 -18.86 11.12 -19.28
N ASP A 161 -17.73 10.98 -18.59
CA ASP A 161 -17.23 11.98 -17.66
C ASP A 161 -15.71 12.15 -17.86
N PRO A 162 -15.26 13.24 -18.50
CA PRO A 162 -13.84 13.55 -18.66
C PRO A 162 -13.06 13.67 -17.34
N ARG A 163 -13.76 13.79 -16.20
CA ARG A 163 -13.14 13.79 -14.86
C ARG A 163 -12.88 12.37 -14.34
N ASN A 164 -13.45 11.34 -14.95
CA ASN A 164 -13.20 9.94 -14.61
C ASN A 164 -11.90 9.43 -15.25
N THR A 165 -10.80 10.02 -14.81
CA THR A 165 -9.44 9.72 -15.27
C THR A 165 -8.97 8.32 -14.92
N GLY A 166 -9.47 7.75 -13.82
CA GLY A 166 -9.20 6.36 -13.46
C GLY A 166 -9.77 5.38 -14.50
N ALA A 167 -10.99 5.63 -14.99
CA ALA A 167 -11.57 4.86 -16.10
C ALA A 167 -10.80 5.08 -17.40
N PHE A 168 -10.42 6.33 -17.70
CA PHE A 168 -9.61 6.65 -18.89
C PHE A 168 -8.26 5.92 -18.88
N ALA A 169 -7.52 5.99 -17.78
CA ALA A 169 -6.22 5.35 -17.64
C ALA A 169 -6.30 3.84 -17.87
N ARG A 170 -7.28 3.17 -17.24
CA ARG A 170 -7.48 1.73 -17.39
C ARG A 170 -7.89 1.36 -18.80
N ALA A 171 -8.82 2.09 -19.41
CA ALA A 171 -9.20 1.87 -20.80
C ALA A 171 -7.99 2.01 -21.74
N GLU A 172 -7.14 3.00 -21.50
CA GLU A 172 -5.99 3.28 -22.34
C GLU A 172 -4.89 2.22 -22.20
N VAL A 173 -4.59 1.77 -20.98
CA VAL A 173 -3.70 0.63 -20.74
C VAL A 173 -4.26 -0.62 -21.43
N MET A 174 -5.55 -0.92 -21.27
CA MET A 174 -6.18 -2.06 -21.92
C MET A 174 -6.11 -1.98 -23.45
N ARG A 175 -6.31 -0.79 -24.02
CA ARG A 175 -6.20 -0.54 -25.46
C ARG A 175 -4.76 -0.73 -25.97
N ILE A 176 -3.76 -0.16 -25.29
CA ILE A 176 -2.35 -0.26 -25.67
C ILE A 176 -1.87 -1.71 -25.69
N PHE A 177 -2.28 -2.50 -24.70
CA PHE A 177 -1.86 -3.90 -24.55
C PHE A 177 -2.82 -4.92 -25.20
N GLY A 178 -3.90 -4.47 -25.84
CA GLY A 178 -4.88 -5.36 -26.48
C GLY A 178 -5.64 -6.26 -25.50
N MET A 179 -5.92 -5.77 -24.29
CA MET A 179 -6.65 -6.51 -23.26
C MET A 179 -8.16 -6.33 -23.47
N GLY A 180 -8.83 -7.39 -23.92
CA GLY A 180 -10.28 -7.33 -24.22
C GLY A 180 -10.64 -6.47 -25.44
N THR A 181 -9.64 -6.01 -26.19
CA THR A 181 -9.76 -5.18 -27.41
C THR A 181 -8.56 -5.40 -28.32
N SER A 182 -8.57 -4.82 -29.53
CA SER A 182 -7.40 -4.85 -30.42
C SER A 182 -6.30 -3.95 -29.89
N ALA A 183 -5.05 -4.41 -29.93
CA ALA A 183 -3.92 -3.63 -29.46
C ALA A 183 -3.68 -2.40 -30.34
N GLU A 184 -3.59 -1.23 -29.71
CA GLU A 184 -3.25 0.03 -30.36
C GLU A 184 -2.12 0.73 -29.57
N PRO A 185 -0.85 0.50 -29.93
CA PRO A 185 0.29 0.71 -29.03
C PRO A 185 0.65 2.16 -28.69
N SER A 186 -0.01 3.16 -29.28
CA SER A 186 0.32 4.57 -29.11
C SER A 186 -0.67 5.28 -28.20
N LEU A 187 -0.19 6.02 -27.20
CA LEU A 187 -1.00 6.83 -26.30
C LEU A 187 -1.70 7.99 -27.04
N ASP A 188 -2.97 8.25 -26.72
CA ASP A 188 -3.65 9.47 -27.17
C ASP A 188 -3.25 10.69 -26.30
N PHE A 189 -2.18 11.36 -26.72
CA PHE A 189 -1.70 12.58 -26.05
C PHE A 189 -2.67 13.75 -26.11
N THR A 190 -3.52 13.82 -27.15
CA THR A 190 -4.43 14.96 -27.34
C THR A 190 -5.45 14.97 -26.21
N LYS A 191 -6.11 13.84 -26.01
CA LYS A 191 -7.13 13.68 -24.97
C LYS A 191 -6.56 13.89 -23.56
N MET A 192 -5.34 13.41 -23.30
CA MET A 192 -4.67 13.60 -22.02
C MET A 192 -4.31 15.07 -21.75
N ASN A 193 -3.73 15.75 -22.75
CA ASN A 193 -3.37 17.15 -22.63
C ASN A 193 -4.61 18.05 -22.49
N ASP A 194 -5.69 17.75 -23.21
CA ASP A 194 -6.96 18.46 -23.06
C ASP A 194 -7.50 18.32 -21.63
N ALA A 195 -7.50 17.13 -21.05
CA ALA A 195 -7.94 16.93 -19.66
C ALA A 195 -7.10 17.77 -18.67
N ILE A 196 -5.77 17.79 -18.84
CA ILE A 196 -4.86 18.58 -18.00
C ILE A 196 -5.13 20.08 -18.15
N GLN A 197 -5.34 20.58 -19.38
CA GLN A 197 -5.67 21.98 -19.64
C GLN A 197 -6.97 22.42 -18.98
N HIS A 198 -7.95 21.53 -18.86
CA HIS A 198 -9.20 21.78 -18.16
C HIS A 198 -9.10 21.58 -16.64
N GLY A 199 -7.88 21.53 -16.08
CA GLY A 199 -7.62 21.47 -14.65
C GLY A 199 -7.63 20.06 -14.05
N ASN A 200 -7.68 19.00 -14.86
CA ASN A 200 -7.65 17.64 -14.35
C ASN A 200 -6.21 17.20 -14.01
N MET A 201 -5.89 17.26 -12.72
CA MET A 201 -4.54 16.97 -12.23
C MET A 201 -4.27 15.47 -12.06
N ASP A 202 -5.32 14.64 -12.04
CA ASP A 202 -5.19 13.18 -12.07
C ASP A 202 -4.66 12.72 -13.43
N ALA A 203 -5.15 13.35 -14.52
CA ALA A 203 -4.64 13.13 -15.87
C ALA A 203 -3.13 13.44 -15.97
N ALA A 204 -2.67 14.51 -15.30
CA ALA A 204 -1.25 14.83 -15.22
C ALA A 204 -0.45 13.74 -14.47
N ALA A 205 -0.98 13.18 -13.38
CA ALA A 205 -0.34 12.06 -12.67
C ALA A 205 -0.21 10.82 -13.57
N ILE A 206 -1.29 10.46 -14.27
CA ILE A 206 -1.32 9.29 -15.15
C ILE A 206 -0.33 9.46 -16.31
N LEU A 207 -0.32 10.62 -16.97
CA LEU A 207 0.61 10.90 -18.06
C LEU A 207 2.06 10.83 -17.59
N GLY A 208 2.33 11.33 -16.39
CA GLY A 208 3.63 11.22 -15.75
C GLY A 208 4.10 9.77 -15.62
N LYS A 209 3.22 8.88 -15.13
CA LYS A 209 3.49 7.44 -15.00
C LYS A 209 3.69 6.74 -16.35
N PHE A 210 2.92 7.11 -17.38
CA PHE A 210 3.10 6.57 -18.72
C PHE A 210 4.48 6.93 -19.29
N TYR A 211 4.94 8.17 -19.10
CA TYR A 211 6.31 8.54 -19.47
C TYR A 211 7.38 7.85 -18.62
N LEU A 212 7.16 7.61 -17.32
CA LEU A 212 8.11 6.87 -16.49
C LEU A 212 8.35 5.46 -17.02
N ALA A 213 7.27 4.77 -17.36
CA ALA A 213 7.35 3.36 -17.69
C ALA A 213 7.46 3.09 -19.20
N GLY A 214 7.15 4.07 -20.04
CA GLY A 214 7.14 3.92 -21.49
C GLY A 214 5.89 3.20 -22.01
N VAL A 215 4.72 3.47 -21.41
CA VAL A 215 3.45 2.89 -21.85
C VAL A 215 2.79 3.81 -22.86
N GLY A 216 2.62 3.30 -24.08
CA GLY A 216 2.07 4.09 -25.19
C GLY A 216 3.00 5.20 -25.70
N THR A 217 4.23 5.26 -25.17
CA THR A 217 5.23 6.30 -25.44
C THR A 217 6.63 5.80 -25.10
N ASP A 218 7.67 6.43 -25.63
CA ASP A 218 9.03 6.19 -25.15
C ASP A 218 9.20 6.67 -23.71
N LYS A 219 10.01 5.95 -22.92
CA LYS A 219 10.39 6.39 -21.57
C LYS A 219 10.99 7.79 -21.64
N ASN A 220 10.42 8.71 -20.88
CA ASN A 220 10.86 10.10 -20.85
C ASN A 220 10.77 10.68 -19.44
N PHE A 221 11.85 10.50 -18.68
CA PHE A 221 11.91 10.91 -17.29
C PHE A 221 11.74 12.43 -17.09
N TYR A 222 12.20 13.25 -18.03
CA TYR A 222 12.02 14.70 -17.96
C TYR A 222 10.54 15.10 -18.06
N LYS A 223 9.82 14.55 -19.05
CA LYS A 223 8.37 14.80 -19.19
C LYS A 223 7.59 14.20 -18.03
N ALA A 224 7.98 13.01 -17.58
CA ALA A 224 7.41 12.38 -16.39
C ALA A 224 7.50 13.31 -15.17
N ARG A 225 8.70 13.80 -14.85
CA ARG A 225 8.91 14.73 -13.73
C ARG A 225 8.04 15.97 -13.83
N ARG A 226 7.98 16.58 -15.01
CA ARG A 226 7.13 17.76 -15.23
C ARG A 226 5.65 17.49 -14.98
N CYS A 227 5.12 16.38 -15.49
CA CYS A 227 3.72 16.01 -15.31
C CYS A 227 3.40 15.71 -13.83
N LEU A 228 4.26 14.96 -13.13
CA LEU A 228 4.05 14.57 -11.74
C LEU A 228 4.14 15.77 -10.79
N VAL A 229 5.12 16.66 -10.98
CA VAL A 229 5.24 17.90 -10.18
C VAL A 229 4.07 18.85 -10.45
N ALA A 230 3.61 18.96 -11.71
CA ALA A 230 2.43 19.75 -12.03
C ALA A 230 1.16 19.18 -11.37
N SER A 231 1.00 17.85 -11.39
CA SER A 231 -0.09 17.16 -10.71
C SER A 231 -0.10 17.42 -9.19
N ALA A 232 1.08 17.33 -8.56
CA ALA A 232 1.26 17.63 -7.14
C ALA A 232 0.89 19.08 -6.79
N ALA A 233 1.37 20.04 -7.59
CA ALA A 233 1.07 21.46 -7.47
C ALA A 233 -0.43 21.76 -7.64
N GLY A 234 -1.09 20.99 -8.49
CA GLY A 234 -2.54 21.01 -8.67
C GLY A 234 -3.34 20.32 -7.56
N GLY A 235 -2.68 19.82 -6.51
CA GLY A 235 -3.33 19.29 -5.30
C GLY A 235 -3.57 17.78 -5.31
N ASN A 236 -3.30 17.08 -6.40
CA ASN A 236 -3.52 15.63 -6.50
C ASN A 236 -2.59 14.85 -5.55
N SER A 237 -3.16 13.98 -4.73
CA SER A 237 -2.43 13.24 -3.69
C SER A 237 -1.40 12.26 -4.26
N GLU A 238 -1.77 11.53 -5.31
CA GLU A 238 -0.86 10.59 -5.98
C GLU A 238 0.31 11.34 -6.66
N GLY A 239 0.03 12.48 -7.27
CA GLY A 239 0.99 13.38 -7.87
C GLY A 239 1.99 13.87 -6.83
N LYS A 240 1.55 14.22 -5.61
CA LYS A 240 2.46 14.58 -4.50
C LYS A 240 3.40 13.43 -4.14
N PHE A 241 2.90 12.20 -4.03
CA PHE A 241 3.74 11.03 -3.77
C PHE A 241 4.80 10.83 -4.86
N TRP A 242 4.38 10.80 -6.13
CA TRP A 242 5.30 10.57 -7.25
C TRP A 242 6.24 11.76 -7.48
N ALA A 243 5.80 12.99 -7.23
CA ALA A 243 6.64 14.17 -7.28
C ALA A 243 7.70 14.15 -6.17
N ALA A 244 7.34 13.70 -4.97
CA ALA A 244 8.29 13.48 -3.88
C ALA A 244 9.36 12.46 -4.30
N TRP A 245 8.93 11.28 -4.74
CA TRP A 245 9.82 10.21 -5.16
C TRP A 245 10.75 10.59 -6.32
N ILE A 246 10.20 11.19 -7.38
CA ILE A 246 10.98 11.49 -8.59
C ILE A 246 12.00 12.61 -8.34
N SER A 247 11.67 13.54 -7.44
CA SER A 247 12.58 14.62 -7.03
C SER A 247 13.71 14.08 -6.14
N ALA A 248 13.40 13.12 -5.27
CA ALA A 248 14.37 12.48 -4.40
C ALA A 248 15.36 11.58 -5.15
N THR A 249 14.90 10.91 -6.21
CA THR A 249 15.75 10.05 -7.04
C THR A 249 16.56 10.84 -8.07
N GLY A 250 16.22 12.10 -8.33
CA GLY A 250 16.86 12.90 -9.39
C GLY A 250 16.55 12.37 -10.79
N LEU A 251 15.44 11.66 -10.96
CA LEU A 251 15.07 11.09 -12.24
C LEU A 251 14.42 12.19 -13.11
N GLY A 252 14.95 12.41 -14.32
CA GLY A 252 14.42 13.44 -15.22
C GLY A 252 14.82 14.89 -14.90
N GLY A 253 15.82 15.10 -14.04
CA GLY A 253 16.47 16.38 -13.79
C GLY A 253 17.38 16.32 -12.56
N PRO A 254 17.93 17.43 -12.04
CA PRO A 254 18.76 17.37 -10.83
C PRO A 254 17.94 16.88 -9.63
N GLN A 255 18.59 16.12 -8.74
CA GLN A 255 18.02 15.72 -7.46
C GLN A 255 17.64 16.96 -6.65
N ASP A 256 16.41 16.95 -6.12
CA ASP A 256 15.83 18.07 -5.38
C ASP A 256 15.15 17.51 -4.13
N LEU A 257 15.94 17.40 -3.07
CA LEU A 257 15.51 16.79 -1.84
C LEU A 257 14.55 17.72 -1.05
N GLU A 258 14.70 19.04 -1.19
CA GLU A 258 13.78 20.02 -0.56
C GLU A 258 12.38 19.90 -1.15
N LEU A 259 12.27 19.86 -2.48
CA LEU A 259 11.00 19.63 -3.16
C LEU A 259 10.42 18.26 -2.83
N ALA A 260 11.28 17.25 -2.69
CA ALA A 260 10.85 15.91 -2.36
C ALA A 260 10.15 15.85 -1.00
N ALA A 261 10.80 16.41 0.02
CA ALA A 261 10.26 16.46 1.36
C ALA A 261 9.03 17.38 1.46
N HIS A 262 9.02 18.51 0.75
CA HIS A 262 7.85 19.40 0.65
C HIS A 262 6.57 18.66 0.23
N TRP A 263 6.67 17.77 -0.76
CA TRP A 263 5.54 16.97 -1.24
C TRP A 263 5.24 15.79 -0.33
N ALA A 264 6.27 15.15 0.25
CA ALA A 264 6.11 14.06 1.20
C ALA A 264 5.28 14.48 2.43
N GLU A 265 5.57 15.64 3.03
CA GLU A 265 4.79 16.19 4.14
C GLU A 265 3.33 16.49 3.74
N ARG A 266 3.11 17.00 2.53
CA ARG A 266 1.75 17.34 2.06
C ARG A 266 0.92 16.12 1.75
N VAL A 267 1.56 15.01 1.37
CA VAL A 267 0.85 13.77 1.07
C VAL A 267 0.56 12.94 2.34
N SER A 268 1.33 13.08 3.43
CA SER A 268 1.07 12.41 4.70
C SER A 268 -0.27 12.81 5.35
N SER A 269 -0.81 13.98 4.99
CA SER A 269 -2.16 14.41 5.36
C SER A 269 -3.28 13.60 4.70
N THR A 270 -2.96 12.81 3.66
CA THR A 270 -3.92 11.98 2.92
C THR A 270 -3.71 10.52 3.28
N TYR A 271 -4.78 9.85 3.73
CA TYR A 271 -4.76 8.54 4.38
C TYR A 271 -4.41 7.39 3.42
N VAL A 272 -3.12 7.23 3.12
CA VAL A 272 -2.55 6.00 2.53
C VAL A 272 -1.26 5.68 3.30
N SER A 273 -1.07 4.44 3.73
CA SER A 273 0.09 4.04 4.55
C SER A 273 1.42 4.23 3.82
N ILE A 274 1.46 4.03 2.51
CA ILE A 274 2.66 4.26 1.68
C ILE A 274 3.15 5.72 1.74
N ASN A 275 2.24 6.68 1.88
CA ASN A 275 2.54 8.11 2.02
C ASN A 275 3.19 8.42 3.36
N HIS A 276 2.77 7.71 4.42
CA HIS A 276 3.37 7.81 5.74
C HIS A 276 4.78 7.18 5.76
N CYS A 277 5.00 6.08 5.04
CA CYS A 277 6.32 5.45 4.92
C CYS A 277 7.32 6.35 4.18
N LEU A 278 6.89 6.95 3.06
CA LEU A 278 7.67 7.91 2.30
C LEU A 278 8.03 9.14 3.15
N ALA A 279 7.04 9.82 3.74
CA ALA A 279 7.28 11.02 4.53
C ALA A 279 8.08 10.75 5.80
N GLY A 280 7.76 9.67 6.51
CA GLY A 280 8.48 9.25 7.71
C GLY A 280 9.94 8.93 7.41
N GLY A 281 10.22 8.21 6.32
CA GLY A 281 11.59 7.90 5.89
C GLY A 281 12.41 9.15 5.55
N PHE A 282 11.81 10.17 4.93
CA PHE A 282 12.52 11.40 4.56
C PHE A 282 12.87 12.26 5.79
N LEU A 283 11.93 12.41 6.72
CA LEU A 283 12.14 13.14 7.98
C LEU A 283 13.17 12.44 8.88
N LEU A 284 13.13 11.09 8.92
CA LEU A 284 14.11 10.28 9.66
C LEU A 284 15.51 10.37 9.03
N ALA A 285 15.61 10.28 7.71
CA ALA A 285 16.89 10.29 7.01
C ALA A 285 17.49 11.68 6.81
N GLY A 286 16.76 12.76 7.09
CA GLY A 286 17.23 14.13 6.82
C GLY A 286 17.42 14.39 5.32
N VAL A 287 16.72 13.64 4.47
CA VAL A 287 16.89 13.70 3.03
C VAL A 287 16.13 14.92 2.51
N GLY A 288 16.82 16.06 2.45
CA GLY A 288 16.27 17.32 1.91
C GLY A 288 15.41 18.15 2.84
N VAL A 289 15.27 17.71 4.08
CA VAL A 289 14.65 18.47 5.15
C VAL A 289 15.56 18.48 6.36
N VAL A 290 15.38 19.48 7.21
CA VAL A 290 15.92 19.42 8.57
C VAL A 290 15.42 18.11 9.19
N PRO A 291 16.32 17.21 9.62
CA PRO A 291 15.90 15.96 10.23
C PRO A 291 14.93 16.24 11.38
N ASP A 292 13.80 15.56 11.36
CA ASP A 292 12.81 15.57 12.44
C ASP A 292 12.48 14.13 12.81
N PRO A 293 13.33 13.48 13.62
CA PRO A 293 13.15 12.09 13.99
C PRO A 293 11.85 11.84 14.76
N GLU A 294 11.37 12.80 15.53
CA GLU A 294 10.14 12.66 16.33
C GLU A 294 8.93 12.57 15.40
N HIS A 295 8.80 13.53 14.47
CA HIS A 295 7.71 13.53 13.51
C HIS A 295 7.83 12.38 12.50
N GLY A 296 9.04 12.10 12.01
CA GLY A 296 9.29 10.99 11.10
C GLY A 296 8.93 9.63 11.70
N LEU A 297 9.26 9.42 12.99
CA LEU A 297 8.89 8.23 13.74
C LEU A 297 7.37 8.12 13.92
N ALA A 298 6.70 9.22 14.28
CA ALA A 298 5.25 9.25 14.44
C ALA A 298 4.52 8.87 13.13
N LEU A 299 5.03 9.33 11.97
CA LEU A 299 4.48 8.97 10.66
C LEU A 299 4.72 7.49 10.35
N LEU A 300 5.93 6.97 10.55
CA LEU A 300 6.20 5.54 10.32
C LEU A 300 5.36 4.64 11.22
N GLN A 301 5.22 4.96 12.51
CA GLN A 301 4.40 4.21 13.45
C GLN A 301 2.93 4.21 13.01
N LYS A 302 2.40 5.38 12.63
CA LYS A 302 1.03 5.51 12.11
C LYS A 302 0.84 4.72 10.80
N GLY A 303 1.85 4.71 9.93
CA GLY A 303 1.82 3.91 8.70
C GLY A 303 1.91 2.41 8.96
N ALA A 304 2.61 1.98 10.00
CA ALA A 304 2.72 0.58 10.42
C ALA A 304 1.45 0.05 11.11
N MET A 305 0.56 0.91 11.62
CA MET A 305 -0.77 0.50 12.12
C MET A 305 -1.72 0.03 11.02
N ILE A 306 -1.39 0.33 9.76
CA ILE A 306 -2.09 -0.17 8.56
C ILE A 306 -1.27 -1.36 8.05
N PRO A 307 -1.89 -2.46 7.59
CA PRO A 307 -1.20 -3.68 7.13
C PRO A 307 -0.37 -3.44 5.85
N THR A 308 0.74 -2.73 5.98
CA THR A 308 1.76 -2.53 4.95
C THR A 308 3.14 -2.77 5.56
N THR A 309 3.95 -3.57 4.88
CA THR A 309 5.22 -4.09 5.42
C THR A 309 6.32 -3.02 5.47
N SER A 310 6.27 -2.02 4.59
CA SER A 310 7.38 -1.08 4.38
C SER A 310 7.68 -0.17 5.58
N CYS A 311 6.66 0.35 6.27
CA CYS A 311 6.86 1.21 7.44
C CYS A 311 7.45 0.42 8.61
N ALA A 312 6.92 -0.78 8.86
CA ALA A 312 7.41 -1.67 9.89
C ALA A 312 8.85 -2.11 9.59
N TRP A 313 9.18 -2.46 8.34
CA TRP A 313 10.55 -2.76 7.94
C TRP A 313 11.53 -1.60 8.19
N LEU A 314 11.14 -0.37 7.83
CA LEU A 314 11.97 0.83 8.04
C LEU A 314 12.23 1.11 9.52
N LEU A 315 11.23 0.92 10.38
CA LEU A 315 11.37 1.03 11.82
C LEU A 315 12.33 -0.05 12.35
N GLY A 316 12.15 -1.29 11.89
CA GLY A 316 13.05 -2.41 12.21
C GLY A 316 14.51 -2.07 11.89
N GLU A 317 14.76 -1.58 10.68
CA GLU A 317 16.11 -1.23 10.22
C GLU A 317 16.70 -0.02 10.96
N GLY A 318 15.88 0.98 11.27
CA GLY A 318 16.27 2.16 12.05
C GLY A 318 16.78 1.78 13.43
N TYR A 319 16.01 0.99 14.19
CA TYR A 319 16.40 0.52 15.52
C TYR A 319 17.53 -0.51 15.48
N ARG A 320 17.63 -1.35 14.45
CA ARG A 320 18.72 -2.33 14.34
C ARG A 320 20.07 -1.65 14.14
N GLN A 321 20.13 -0.62 13.30
CA GLN A 321 21.38 0.06 12.95
C GLN A 321 21.71 1.27 13.84
N GLY A 322 20.77 1.71 14.69
CA GLY A 322 20.90 2.98 15.41
C GLY A 322 21.02 4.18 14.46
N ARG A 323 20.28 4.13 13.35
CA ARG A 323 20.26 5.21 12.35
C ARG A 323 19.18 6.23 12.68
N TYR A 324 19.26 7.40 12.04
CA TYR A 324 18.17 8.38 12.05
C TYR A 324 17.86 8.97 13.44
N GLY A 325 18.86 9.00 14.32
CA GLY A 325 18.69 9.46 15.71
C GLY A 325 18.01 8.44 16.63
N LEU A 326 17.71 7.24 16.13
CA LEU A 326 17.19 6.13 16.94
C LEU A 326 18.36 5.43 17.66
N PRO A 327 18.16 5.00 18.92
CA PRO A 327 19.13 4.14 19.58
C PRO A 327 19.15 2.76 18.92
N VAL A 328 20.29 2.06 19.03
CA VAL A 328 20.33 0.63 18.72
C VAL A 328 19.44 -0.09 19.73
N ASP A 329 18.33 -0.67 19.27
CA ASP A 329 17.39 -1.45 20.06
C ASP A 329 16.94 -2.68 19.27
N LEU A 330 17.61 -3.81 19.51
CA LEU A 330 17.35 -5.06 18.79
C LEU A 330 15.99 -5.68 19.16
N ALA A 331 15.45 -5.38 20.34
CA ALA A 331 14.14 -5.88 20.76
C ALA A 331 13.02 -5.16 20.01
N LEU A 332 13.13 -3.83 19.91
CA LEU A 332 12.19 -3.04 19.13
C LEU A 332 12.34 -3.30 17.63
N ALA A 333 13.57 -3.53 17.15
CA ALA A 333 13.80 -3.98 15.78
C ALA A 333 13.08 -5.30 15.48
N ASN A 334 13.23 -6.31 16.35
CA ASN A 334 12.51 -7.58 16.25
C ASN A 334 10.99 -7.38 16.19
N HIS A 335 10.42 -6.58 17.10
CA HIS A 335 8.99 -6.30 17.13
C HIS A 335 8.47 -5.78 15.77
N TRP A 336 9.17 -4.82 15.17
CA TRP A 336 8.76 -4.25 13.89
C TRP A 336 8.97 -5.22 12.72
N TYR A 337 10.04 -6.01 12.71
CA TYR A 337 10.21 -7.05 11.71
C TYR A 337 9.14 -8.15 11.83
N GLU A 338 8.71 -8.53 13.04
CA GLU A 338 7.63 -9.49 13.26
C GLU A 338 6.30 -8.99 12.69
N GLN A 339 5.99 -7.70 12.87
CA GLN A 339 4.81 -7.09 12.26
C GLN A 339 4.86 -7.15 10.73
N ALA A 340 6.01 -6.83 10.13
CA ALA A 340 6.18 -6.93 8.68
C ALA A 340 6.09 -8.39 8.19
N ALA A 341 6.73 -9.33 8.89
CA ALA A 341 6.73 -10.75 8.58
C ALA A 341 5.34 -11.39 8.72
N ALA A 342 4.47 -10.87 9.59
CA ALA A 342 3.06 -11.29 9.69
C ALA A 342 2.26 -11.04 8.39
N HIS A 343 2.77 -10.14 7.54
CA HIS A 343 2.25 -9.83 6.21
C HIS A 343 3.17 -10.32 5.10
N GLU A 344 3.86 -11.45 5.33
CA GLU A 344 4.65 -12.15 4.30
C GLU A 344 5.87 -11.37 3.78
N ASP A 345 6.39 -10.41 4.54
CA ASP A 345 7.62 -9.70 4.19
C ASP A 345 8.87 -10.60 4.32
N VAL A 346 9.33 -11.11 3.18
CA VAL A 346 10.45 -12.05 3.08
C VAL A 346 11.75 -11.48 3.65
N GLU A 347 12.01 -10.19 3.44
CA GLU A 347 13.24 -9.54 3.93
C GLU A 347 13.23 -9.41 5.45
N SER A 348 12.09 -9.07 6.07
CA SER A 348 11.94 -9.05 7.52
C SER A 348 12.11 -10.45 8.13
N MET A 349 11.57 -11.49 7.48
CA MET A 349 11.81 -12.88 7.93
C MET A 349 13.30 -13.23 7.87
N LEU A 350 14.01 -12.85 6.81
CA LEU A 350 15.47 -13.02 6.73
C LEU A 350 16.19 -12.30 7.88
N ARG A 351 15.80 -11.05 8.18
CA ARG A 351 16.38 -10.24 9.27
C ARG A 351 16.12 -10.82 10.65
N LEU A 352 14.91 -11.32 10.91
CA LEU A 352 14.57 -12.01 12.16
C LEU A 352 15.45 -13.23 12.37
N GLY A 353 15.65 -14.05 11.32
CA GLY A 353 16.55 -15.19 11.42
C GLY A 353 18.02 -14.80 11.63
N LEU A 354 18.48 -13.69 11.04
CA LEU A 354 19.84 -13.16 11.29
C LEU A 354 20.01 -12.64 12.72
N LEU A 355 18.98 -12.01 13.29
CA LEU A 355 18.95 -11.57 14.69
C LEU A 355 18.98 -12.78 15.64
N ALA A 356 18.14 -13.78 15.38
CA ALA A 356 18.10 -15.03 16.15
C ALA A 356 19.42 -15.82 16.06
N ALA A 357 20.09 -15.82 14.90
CA ALA A 357 21.39 -16.44 14.72
C ALA A 357 22.57 -15.63 15.31
N GLY A 358 22.33 -14.45 15.88
CA GLY A 358 23.39 -13.59 16.42
C GLY A 358 24.29 -12.94 15.35
N LEU A 359 23.85 -12.92 14.09
CA LEU A 359 24.60 -12.41 12.94
C LEU A 359 24.33 -10.93 12.65
N ALA A 360 23.39 -10.31 13.35
CA ALA A 360 23.08 -8.88 13.26
C ALA A 360 23.98 -8.09 14.22
N GLY A 361 25.16 -7.69 13.72
CA GLY A 361 26.25 -7.03 14.46
C GLY A 361 25.84 -6.25 15.73
N GLY A 362 26.31 -6.73 16.88
CA GLY A 362 26.02 -6.16 18.20
C GLY A 362 25.38 -7.15 19.19
N ALA A 363 24.81 -8.25 18.72
CA ALA A 363 24.33 -9.32 19.60
C ALA A 363 25.50 -10.06 20.28
N ARG A 364 25.42 -10.25 21.60
CA ARG A 364 26.32 -11.17 22.33
C ARG A 364 25.94 -12.61 21.96
N GLU A 365 26.93 -13.49 21.77
CA GLU A 365 26.72 -14.93 21.50
C GLU A 365 25.73 -15.62 22.47
N SER A 366 25.60 -15.09 23.69
CA SER A 366 24.66 -15.57 24.72
C SER A 366 23.16 -15.40 24.39
N LEU A 367 22.81 -14.75 23.28
CA LEU A 367 21.42 -14.49 22.85
C LEU A 367 21.02 -15.26 21.57
N MET A 368 21.85 -16.19 21.10
CA MET A 368 21.57 -16.97 19.90
C MET A 368 20.44 -17.98 20.14
N ASP A 369 19.39 -17.94 19.30
CA ASP A 369 18.35 -18.97 19.19
C ASP A 369 18.35 -19.57 17.77
N PRO A 370 19.14 -20.63 17.53
CA PRO A 370 19.19 -21.27 16.23
C PRO A 370 17.85 -21.89 15.80
N ALA A 371 16.99 -22.28 16.74
CA ALA A 371 15.70 -22.88 16.41
C ALA A 371 14.73 -21.82 15.86
N GLU A 372 14.76 -20.63 16.44
CA GLU A 372 14.05 -19.47 15.90
C GLU A 372 14.61 -19.04 14.54
N ALA A 373 15.93 -19.07 14.35
CA ALA A 373 16.54 -18.80 13.04
C ALA A 373 16.06 -19.79 11.96
N VAL A 374 16.02 -21.11 12.28
CA VAL A 374 15.44 -22.13 11.39
C VAL A 374 13.99 -21.79 11.04
N ARG A 375 13.17 -21.44 12.03
CA ARG A 375 11.75 -21.13 11.80
C ARG A 375 11.57 -19.96 10.82
N TRP A 376 12.31 -18.88 10.98
CA TRP A 376 12.17 -17.70 10.12
C TRP A 376 12.76 -17.92 8.73
N TRP A 377 13.95 -18.52 8.64
CA TRP A 377 14.56 -18.82 7.34
C TRP A 377 13.83 -19.92 6.56
N GLN A 378 13.16 -20.85 7.23
CA GLN A 378 12.29 -21.81 6.57
C GLN A 378 11.12 -21.11 5.87
N LYS A 379 10.40 -20.21 6.57
CA LYS A 379 9.32 -19.43 5.95
C LYS A 379 9.83 -18.60 4.75
N ALA A 380 10.91 -17.86 4.94
CA ALA A 380 11.49 -17.06 3.87
C ALA A 380 11.99 -17.91 2.69
N GLY A 381 12.59 -19.07 2.96
CA GLY A 381 13.06 -20.01 1.94
C GLY A 381 11.92 -20.67 1.16
N GLU A 382 10.83 -21.05 1.82
CA GLU A 382 9.61 -21.56 1.17
C GLU A 382 8.96 -20.52 0.26
N MET A 383 9.12 -19.24 0.58
CA MET A 383 8.74 -18.09 -0.26
C MET A 383 9.78 -17.73 -1.33
N GLY A 384 10.84 -18.52 -1.46
CA GLY A 384 11.83 -18.40 -2.53
C GLY A 384 13.05 -17.55 -2.22
N SER A 385 13.28 -17.10 -0.97
CA SER A 385 14.47 -16.30 -0.60
C SER A 385 15.78 -17.10 -0.77
N PRO A 386 16.68 -16.71 -1.72
CA PRO A 386 17.95 -17.40 -1.90
C PRO A 386 18.88 -17.29 -0.68
N PRO A 387 19.02 -16.13 -0.02
CA PRO A 387 19.80 -16.01 1.22
C PRO A 387 19.28 -16.89 2.35
N ALA A 388 17.96 -16.94 2.55
CA ALA A 388 17.39 -17.78 3.60
C ALA A 388 17.58 -19.27 3.32
N ALA A 389 17.38 -19.71 2.07
CA ALA A 389 17.65 -21.09 1.65
C ALA A 389 19.12 -21.47 1.88
N PHE A 390 20.07 -20.59 1.53
CA PHE A 390 21.49 -20.84 1.76
C PHE A 390 21.82 -21.00 3.26
N LEU A 391 21.36 -20.07 4.10
CA LEU A 391 21.62 -20.08 5.55
C LEU A 391 20.94 -21.28 6.23
N LEU A 392 19.71 -21.60 5.85
CA LEU A 392 18.96 -22.76 6.34
C LEU A 392 19.66 -24.09 5.97
N GLY A 393 20.25 -24.16 4.77
CA GLY A 393 21.09 -25.27 4.34
C GLY A 393 22.26 -25.54 5.29
N ILE A 394 22.95 -24.48 5.75
CA ILE A 394 24.04 -24.58 6.73
C ILE A 394 23.52 -25.08 8.08
N LEU A 395 22.38 -24.56 8.56
CA LEU A 395 21.80 -24.99 9.84
C LEU A 395 21.42 -26.47 9.84
N HIS A 396 20.76 -26.97 8.78
CA HIS A 396 20.44 -28.39 8.66
C HIS A 396 21.70 -29.27 8.50
N ALA A 397 22.73 -28.78 7.80
CA ALA A 397 23.98 -29.52 7.62
C ALA A 397 24.71 -29.77 8.95
N LYS A 398 24.62 -28.81 9.89
CA LYS A 398 25.21 -28.93 11.22
C LYS A 398 24.27 -29.40 12.32
N GLY A 399 22.96 -29.39 12.08
CA GLY A 399 21.98 -29.65 13.12
C GLY A 399 21.91 -28.54 14.18
N LEU A 400 22.04 -27.28 13.75
CA LEU A 400 21.89 -26.11 14.62
C LEU A 400 20.43 -25.68 14.66
N GLY A 401 19.78 -25.79 15.82
CA GLY A 401 18.35 -25.46 15.97
C GLY A 401 17.39 -26.47 15.35
N THR A 402 17.91 -27.58 14.83
CA THR A 402 17.20 -28.64 14.13
C THR A 402 18.04 -29.93 14.18
N PRO A 403 17.47 -31.14 14.10
CA PRO A 403 18.26 -32.35 13.91
C PRO A 403 19.12 -32.25 12.64
N GLN A 404 20.34 -32.79 12.68
CA GLN A 404 21.20 -32.82 11.51
C GLN A 404 20.52 -33.59 10.37
N ASN A 405 20.44 -32.96 9.20
CA ASN A 405 19.83 -33.55 8.01
C ASN A 405 20.55 -33.05 6.75
N LEU A 406 21.51 -33.85 6.28
CA LEU A 406 22.33 -33.50 5.12
C LEU A 406 21.52 -33.50 3.81
N ASP A 407 20.49 -34.33 3.69
CA ASP A 407 19.66 -34.37 2.48
C ASP A 407 18.79 -33.13 2.37
N LEU A 408 18.21 -32.68 3.48
CA LEU A 408 17.46 -31.43 3.53
C LEU A 408 18.38 -30.22 3.31
N ALA A 409 19.59 -30.25 3.89
CA ALA A 409 20.61 -29.24 3.64
C ALA A 409 20.94 -29.11 2.15
N ARG A 410 21.18 -30.24 1.45
CA ARG A 410 21.43 -30.26 0.00
C ARG A 410 20.28 -29.66 -0.79
N ARG A 411 19.03 -30.00 -0.45
CA ARG A 411 17.84 -29.45 -1.15
C ARG A 411 17.81 -27.93 -1.07
N TRP A 412 18.00 -27.37 0.12
CA TRP A 412 18.02 -25.93 0.32
C TRP A 412 19.21 -25.25 -0.38
N LEU A 413 20.40 -25.84 -0.32
CA LEU A 413 21.58 -25.29 -1.00
C LEU A 413 21.45 -25.36 -2.52
N HIS A 414 20.88 -26.43 -3.09
CA HIS A 414 20.57 -26.49 -4.52
C HIS A 414 19.55 -25.43 -4.92
N ALA A 415 18.51 -25.20 -4.11
CA ALA A 415 17.53 -24.14 -4.36
C ALA A 415 18.20 -22.76 -4.36
N ALA A 416 19.10 -22.48 -3.41
CA ALA A 416 19.87 -21.24 -3.38
C ALA A 416 20.80 -21.11 -4.60
N GLN A 417 21.48 -22.19 -4.99
CA GLN A 417 22.38 -22.22 -6.14
C GLN A 417 21.65 -21.93 -7.46
N GLN A 418 20.47 -22.54 -7.66
CA GLN A 418 19.63 -22.30 -8.84
C GLN A 418 19.17 -20.85 -8.97
N GLN A 419 19.08 -20.15 -7.84
CA GLN A 419 18.75 -18.73 -7.77
C GLN A 419 19.98 -17.81 -7.71
N GLY A 420 21.17 -18.31 -8.06
CA GLY A 420 22.37 -17.50 -8.24
C GLY A 420 23.27 -17.34 -7.02
N VAL A 421 23.03 -18.05 -5.91
CA VAL A 421 23.95 -18.06 -4.77
C VAL A 421 25.15 -18.96 -5.08
N GLU A 422 26.18 -18.39 -5.70
CA GLU A 422 27.38 -19.14 -6.15
C GLU A 422 28.06 -19.92 -5.01
N ARG A 423 28.10 -19.34 -3.82
CA ARG A 423 28.70 -19.95 -2.62
C ARG A 423 28.03 -21.27 -2.22
N ALA A 424 26.78 -21.49 -2.62
CA ALA A 424 26.06 -22.75 -2.35
C ALA A 424 26.75 -23.96 -3.00
N GLY A 425 27.33 -23.79 -4.20
CA GLY A 425 28.06 -24.87 -4.88
C GLY A 425 29.29 -25.36 -4.12
N HIS A 426 30.03 -24.43 -3.50
CA HIS A 426 31.18 -24.76 -2.65
C HIS A 426 30.73 -25.56 -1.41
N LEU A 427 29.65 -25.13 -0.77
CA LEU A 427 29.10 -25.77 0.42
C LEU A 427 28.53 -27.17 0.13
N LEU A 428 27.90 -27.36 -1.04
CA LEU A 428 27.46 -28.68 -1.50
C LEU A 428 28.64 -29.64 -1.65
N ALA A 429 29.72 -29.21 -2.33
CA ALA A 429 30.93 -30.03 -2.48
C ALA A 429 31.58 -30.36 -1.13
N LEU A 430 31.56 -29.42 -0.18
CA LEU A 430 32.07 -29.63 1.17
C LEU A 430 31.23 -30.65 1.95
N ILE A 431 29.90 -30.56 1.87
CA ILE A 431 28.98 -31.51 2.52
C ILE A 431 29.13 -32.92 1.95
N ASP A 432 29.45 -33.05 0.66
CA ASP A 432 29.62 -34.36 0.01
C ASP A 432 30.99 -35.00 0.29
N SER A 433 32.03 -34.18 0.52
CA SER A 433 33.40 -34.66 0.73
C SER A 433 33.82 -34.78 2.19
N ALA A 434 33.42 -33.82 3.04
CA ALA A 434 33.83 -33.73 4.44
C ALA A 434 32.85 -32.88 5.28
N PRO A 435 31.60 -33.32 5.51
CA PRO A 435 30.56 -32.52 6.19
C PRO A 435 30.93 -32.12 7.63
N GLU A 436 31.77 -32.91 8.31
CA GLU A 436 32.33 -32.61 9.63
C GLU A 436 33.20 -31.35 9.62
N SER A 437 33.90 -31.06 8.51
CA SER A 437 34.81 -29.92 8.37
C SER A 437 34.13 -28.57 8.15
N LEU A 438 32.82 -28.57 7.87
CA LEU A 438 32.03 -27.35 7.75
C LEU A 438 32.12 -26.54 9.06
N ASP A 439 32.46 -25.26 8.97
CA ASP A 439 32.31 -24.32 10.09
C ASP A 439 31.11 -23.42 9.78
N ALA A 440 29.98 -23.71 10.44
CA ALA A 440 28.73 -23.02 10.18
C ALA A 440 28.81 -21.52 10.51
N GLN A 441 29.48 -21.14 11.61
CA GLN A 441 29.58 -19.73 12.00
C GLN A 441 30.41 -18.95 10.97
N THR A 442 31.56 -19.50 10.57
CA THR A 442 32.43 -18.86 9.59
C THR A 442 31.74 -18.72 8.23
N GLU A 443 31.07 -19.77 7.73
CA GLU A 443 30.37 -19.71 6.46
C GLU A 443 29.18 -18.74 6.48
N MET A 444 28.37 -18.75 7.55
CA MET A 444 27.26 -17.82 7.70
C MET A 444 27.74 -16.38 7.81
N ALA A 445 28.74 -16.09 8.66
CA ALA A 445 29.27 -14.74 8.84
C ALA A 445 29.87 -14.20 7.54
N ALA A 446 30.65 -15.02 6.83
CA ALA A 446 31.27 -14.63 5.58
C ALA A 446 30.21 -14.40 4.47
N TYR A 447 29.15 -15.20 4.42
CA TYR A 447 28.03 -14.95 3.50
C TYR A 447 27.28 -13.66 3.84
N VAL A 448 26.91 -13.47 5.11
CA VAL A 448 26.18 -12.29 5.58
C VAL A 448 26.98 -11.01 5.36
N SER A 449 28.30 -11.04 5.57
CA SER A 449 29.18 -9.90 5.31
C SER A 449 29.27 -9.50 3.83
N ALA A 450 29.02 -10.47 2.93
CA ALA A 450 29.04 -10.27 1.48
C ALA A 450 27.64 -9.96 0.92
N LEU A 451 26.58 -10.11 1.72
CA LEU A 451 25.27 -9.58 1.34
C LEU A 451 25.41 -8.08 1.16
N PRO A 452 24.83 -7.50 0.09
CA PRO A 452 24.83 -6.06 -0.07
C PRO A 452 24.26 -5.46 1.22
N ALA A 453 25.06 -4.63 1.90
CA ALA A 453 24.52 -3.75 2.92
C ALA A 453 23.37 -3.03 2.23
N SER A 454 22.15 -3.20 2.71
CA SER A 454 20.99 -2.53 2.12
C SER A 454 21.31 -1.04 2.06
N LEU A 455 21.71 -0.59 0.88
CA LEU A 455 22.21 0.73 0.54
C LEU A 455 21.10 1.40 -0.25
N ALA A 456 19.93 1.50 0.34
CA ALA A 456 19.01 2.53 -0.07
C ALA A 456 18.10 2.90 1.12
N PRO A 457 17.85 4.20 1.40
CA PRO A 457 16.53 4.60 1.89
C PRO A 457 15.50 3.94 0.96
N PRO A 458 14.27 3.64 1.42
CA PRO A 458 13.34 2.79 0.67
C PRO A 458 13.41 3.16 -0.81
N THR A 459 13.84 2.24 -1.67
CA THR A 459 13.39 2.28 -3.04
C THR A 459 11.89 2.10 -2.93
N ILE A 460 11.17 3.21 -2.91
CA ILE A 460 9.72 3.23 -2.95
C ILE A 460 9.32 2.65 -4.30
N PRO A 461 8.39 1.67 -4.34
CA PRO A 461 8.60 0.25 -4.08
C PRO A 461 9.09 -0.51 -5.31
N ASP A 462 9.23 -1.83 -5.17
CA ASP A 462 9.17 -2.82 -6.26
C ASP A 462 7.97 -2.65 -7.21
N GLU A 463 7.05 -1.72 -6.96
CA GLU A 463 6.03 -1.31 -7.92
C GLU A 463 6.62 -0.90 -9.27
N LEU A 464 7.84 -0.35 -9.35
CA LEU A 464 8.48 -0.08 -10.65
C LEU A 464 9.00 -1.34 -11.37
N SER A 465 9.46 -2.36 -10.63
CA SER A 465 9.86 -3.65 -11.20
C SER A 465 8.61 -4.45 -11.62
N LEU A 466 7.55 -4.40 -10.80
CA LEU A 466 6.19 -4.86 -11.09
C LEU A 466 5.62 -4.15 -12.33
N LEU A 467 5.64 -2.82 -12.40
CA LEU A 467 5.22 -2.01 -13.56
C LEU A 467 6.01 -2.37 -14.83
N SER A 468 7.24 -2.88 -14.69
CA SER A 468 8.04 -3.28 -15.84
C SER A 468 7.76 -4.71 -16.32
N HIS A 469 7.23 -5.61 -15.48
CA HIS A 469 7.28 -7.06 -15.77
C HIS A 469 6.02 -7.89 -15.56
N THR A 470 4.87 -7.39 -15.09
CA THR A 470 3.64 -8.22 -15.09
C THR A 470 2.33 -7.49 -15.40
N ARG A 471 1.47 -8.23 -16.12
CA ARG A 471 0.07 -7.92 -16.51
C ARG A 471 -0.81 -7.43 -15.35
N SER A 472 -0.52 -7.88 -14.13
CA SER A 472 -1.22 -7.53 -12.89
C SER A 472 -0.71 -6.24 -12.25
N ALA A 473 0.55 -5.85 -12.43
CA ALA A 473 1.14 -4.69 -11.77
C ALA A 473 0.64 -3.33 -12.27
N TRP A 474 0.28 -3.22 -13.54
CA TRP A 474 -0.36 -2.01 -14.08
C TRP A 474 -1.79 -1.81 -13.58
N LEU A 475 -2.42 -2.89 -13.14
CA LEU A 475 -3.84 -2.94 -12.80
C LEU A 475 -4.06 -3.10 -11.29
N ALA A 476 -3.07 -3.62 -10.54
CA ALA A 476 -3.04 -3.71 -9.08
C ALA A 476 -2.11 -2.66 -8.43
N GLY A 477 -1.05 -2.22 -9.12
CA GLY A 477 -0.08 -1.24 -8.63
C GLY A 477 -0.49 0.20 -8.92
N GLY A 478 -0.64 0.98 -7.85
CA GLY A 478 -0.67 2.45 -7.88
C GLY A 478 -1.98 3.15 -8.26
N VAL A 479 -2.86 2.55 -9.06
CA VAL A 479 -4.17 3.18 -9.39
C VAL A 479 -5.34 2.57 -8.58
N LEU A 480 -5.13 1.46 -7.86
CA LEU A 480 -6.22 0.67 -7.26
C LEU A 480 -6.13 0.29 -5.79
N ALA A 481 -5.06 0.63 -5.06
CA ALA A 481 -4.94 0.22 -3.66
C ALA A 481 -5.79 1.04 -2.66
N THR A 482 -6.67 1.95 -3.10
CA THR A 482 -7.48 2.74 -2.15
C THR A 482 -8.99 2.78 -2.33
N PHE A 483 -9.61 2.13 -3.33
CA PHE A 483 -11.09 2.22 -3.41
C PHE A 483 -11.90 0.95 -3.70
N ALA A 484 -11.31 -0.24 -3.87
CA ALA A 484 -12.11 -1.43 -4.20
C ALA A 484 -11.54 -2.78 -3.69
N GLY A 485 -11.87 -3.13 -2.44
CA GLY A 485 -12.21 -4.51 -2.02
C GLY A 485 -11.11 -5.48 -1.58
N GLY A 486 -11.37 -6.15 -0.44
CA GLY A 486 -10.97 -7.55 -0.20
C GLY A 486 -9.69 -7.84 0.58
N PHE A 487 -9.68 -7.63 1.91
CA PHE A 487 -8.86 -8.46 2.80
C PHE A 487 -9.56 -9.82 2.95
N THR A 488 -8.91 -10.89 2.52
CA THR A 488 -9.26 -12.26 2.91
C THR A 488 -9.01 -12.42 4.40
N GLY A 489 -10.08 -12.73 5.14
CA GLY A 489 -10.03 -12.96 6.58
C GLY A 489 -9.22 -14.21 6.92
N GLY A 490 -8.04 -14.00 7.51
CA GLY A 490 -7.38 -15.00 8.36
C GLY A 490 -8.10 -15.07 9.71
N THR A 491 -8.68 -16.23 10.00
CA THR A 491 -9.38 -16.59 11.23
C THR A 491 -8.61 -16.18 12.50
N GLN A 492 -9.17 -15.27 13.32
CA GLN A 492 -8.74 -15.11 14.71
C GLN A 492 -9.38 -16.22 15.55
N GLY A 493 -8.58 -17.21 15.93
CA GLY A 493 -8.85 -18.06 17.08
C GLY A 493 -8.67 -17.28 18.37
N ASN A 494 -9.64 -17.42 19.27
CA ASN A 494 -9.65 -16.90 20.65
C ASN A 494 -8.29 -16.94 21.35
N ILE A 495 -7.90 -15.83 21.96
CA ILE A 495 -6.97 -15.83 23.11
C ILE A 495 -7.79 -15.37 24.32
N PRO A 496 -8.07 -16.23 25.30
CA PRO A 496 -8.68 -15.79 26.56
C PRO A 496 -7.67 -15.02 27.41
N SER A 497 -8.23 -14.05 28.15
CA SER A 497 -7.68 -13.16 29.20
C SER A 497 -6.26 -13.37 29.70
#